data_AF-A0A9E1QAQ2-F1
#
_entry.id   AF-A0A9E1QAQ2-F1
#
_cell.length_a   1.000
_cell.length_b   1.000
_cell.length_c   1.000
_cell.angle_alpha   90.00
_cell.angle_beta   90.00
_cell.angle_gamma   90.00
#
_symmetry.space_group_name_H-M   'P 1'
#
loop_
_entity.id
_entity.type
_entity.pdbx_description
1 polymer ?
#
loop_
_entity_poly.entity_id
_entity_poly.type
_entity_poly.pdbx_seq_one_letter_code
_entity_poly.pdbx_strand_id
1 'polypeptide(L)'
;MKTNSFHTSFQLNEKVFSSSEELILYAESFSKELAFFLKEWFAKDSFITVKTSGSTGKPKDIQLQKEFIINSAFTTGHFFNVLENTTALCCLPIAFIAGKMMLIRALTLGWHLDIVLPSSEPLKTIEKHYDFSAMVPLQVVNSINKLYLIKQLIIGGGVISYSLQQRLQEVSTHAFATYGMT
;
A
#
# COMPACT_ATOMS: atom_id res chain seq x y z
N MET A 1 -3.46 1.94 26.88
CA MET A 1 -2.68 2.22 25.65
C MET A 1 -3.63 2.92 24.68
N LYS A 2 -3.32 4.14 24.21
CA LYS A 2 -4.11 4.81 23.18
C LYS A 2 -3.83 4.12 21.84
N THR A 3 -4.61 3.10 21.51
CA THR A 3 -4.48 2.28 20.29
C THR A 3 -5.06 2.94 19.03
N ASN A 4 -5.47 4.21 19.11
CA ASN A 4 -6.17 4.91 18.03
C ASN A 4 -5.32 6.00 17.35
N SER A 5 -4.02 6.08 17.64
CA SER A 5 -3.14 7.08 17.03
C SER A 5 -2.36 6.50 15.86
N PHE A 6 -2.29 7.25 14.76
CA PHE A 6 -1.34 7.06 13.68
C PHE A 6 -0.19 8.08 13.82
N HIS A 7 0.86 7.91 13.01
CA HIS A 7 2.04 8.75 13.05
C HIS A 7 1.71 10.23 12.72
N THR A 8 2.28 11.19 13.45
CA THR A 8 1.92 12.63 13.34
C THR A 8 2.25 13.23 11.97
N SER A 9 3.30 12.74 11.30
CA SER A 9 3.68 13.17 9.95
C SER A 9 2.88 12.51 8.82
N PHE A 10 1.92 11.62 9.13
CA PHE A 10 1.10 10.96 8.10
C PHE A 10 0.30 11.97 7.28
N GLN A 11 0.27 11.76 5.97
CA GLN A 11 -0.62 12.48 5.05
C GLN A 11 -1.33 11.50 4.13
N LEU A 12 -2.55 11.84 3.74
CA LEU A 12 -3.32 11.14 2.71
C LEU A 12 -3.78 12.13 1.65
N ASN A 13 -3.37 11.90 0.40
CA ASN A 13 -3.69 12.78 -0.75
C ASN A 13 -3.39 14.25 -0.42
N GLU A 14 -2.18 14.51 0.09
CA GLU A 14 -1.65 15.82 0.48
C GLU A 14 -2.42 16.52 1.62
N LYS A 15 -3.31 15.79 2.32
CA LYS A 15 -4.01 16.29 3.50
C LYS A 15 -3.42 15.72 4.78
N VAL A 16 -3.37 16.57 5.80
CA VAL A 16 -2.99 16.23 7.18
C VAL A 16 -4.26 16.06 8.01
N PHE A 17 -4.19 15.19 9.03
CA PHE A 17 -5.32 14.92 9.92
C PHE A 17 -4.88 15.01 11.38
N SER A 18 -5.71 15.65 12.19
CA SER A 18 -5.50 15.82 13.62
C SER A 18 -6.00 14.63 14.45
N SER A 19 -6.88 13.81 13.88
CA SER A 19 -7.48 12.65 14.54
C SER A 19 -7.88 11.54 13.58
N SER A 20 -8.12 10.34 14.11
CA SER A 20 -8.67 9.21 13.34
C SER A 20 -10.06 9.52 12.78
N GLU A 21 -10.86 10.29 13.52
CA GLU A 21 -12.22 10.68 13.13
C GLU A 21 -12.18 11.60 11.90
N GLU A 22 -11.29 12.59 11.87
CA GLU A 22 -11.12 13.49 10.72
C GLU A 22 -10.66 12.72 9.47
N LEU A 23 -9.71 11.80 9.63
CA LEU A 23 -9.23 10.94 8.56
C LEU A 23 -10.35 10.04 8.01
N ILE A 24 -11.16 9.44 8.89
CA ILE A 24 -12.30 8.61 8.49
C ILE A 24 -13.34 9.45 7.73
N LEU A 25 -13.68 10.65 8.20
CA LEU A 25 -14.64 11.54 7.53
C LEU A 25 -14.15 11.95 6.14
N TYR A 26 -12.86 12.27 5.99
CA TYR A 26 -12.28 12.53 4.67
C TYR A 26 -12.36 11.29 3.77
N ALA A 27 -12.02 10.11 4.31
CA ALA A 27 -12.10 8.86 3.56
C ALA A 27 -13.53 8.57 3.08
N GLU A 28 -14.58 8.91 3.84
CA GLU A 28 -15.98 8.72 3.43
C GLU A 28 -16.34 9.53 2.17
N SER A 29 -15.74 10.71 2.01
CA SER A 29 -15.90 11.55 0.81
C SER A 29 -15.16 11.01 -0.42
N PHE A 30 -14.20 10.10 -0.22
CA PHE A 30 -13.29 9.62 -1.24
C PHE A 30 -13.56 8.16 -1.67
N SER A 31 -13.66 7.23 -0.71
CA SER A 31 -13.93 5.81 -0.94
C SER A 31 -14.57 5.18 0.30
N LYS A 32 -15.72 4.53 0.09
CA LYS A 32 -16.43 3.80 1.13
C LYS A 32 -15.60 2.65 1.69
N GLU A 33 -14.84 1.97 0.83
CA GLU A 33 -13.95 0.87 1.18
C GLU A 33 -12.80 1.34 2.07
N LEU A 34 -12.21 2.50 1.73
CA LEU A 34 -11.17 3.12 2.55
C LEU A 34 -11.70 3.51 3.94
N ALA A 35 -12.85 4.19 3.98
CA ALA A 35 -13.48 4.58 5.23
C ALA A 35 -13.85 3.38 6.11
N PHE A 36 -14.41 2.32 5.50
CA PHE A 36 -14.72 1.07 6.19
C PHE A 36 -13.47 0.45 6.80
N PHE A 37 -12.39 0.35 6.02
CA PHE A 37 -11.14 -0.23 6.51
C PHE A 37 -10.51 0.63 7.63
N LEU A 38 -10.53 1.96 7.52
CA LEU A 38 -10.02 2.83 8.59
C LEU A 38 -10.83 2.68 9.88
N LYS A 39 -12.15 2.54 9.80
CA LYS A 39 -13.01 2.24 10.97
C LYS A 39 -12.62 0.92 11.62
N GLU A 40 -12.38 -0.13 10.83
CA GLU A 40 -11.91 -1.43 11.32
C GLU A 40 -10.49 -1.33 11.95
N TRP A 41 -9.59 -0.58 11.30
CA TRP A 41 -8.21 -0.40 11.75
C TRP A 41 -8.13 0.33 13.09
N PHE A 42 -8.94 1.38 13.29
CA PHE A 42 -8.99 2.13 14.55
C PHE A 42 -10.00 1.57 15.57
N ALA A 43 -10.70 0.48 15.25
CA ALA A 43 -11.53 -0.24 16.22
C ALA A 43 -10.67 -0.88 17.33
N LYS A 44 -11.32 -1.20 18.46
CA LYS A 44 -10.66 -1.77 19.64
C LYS A 44 -10.15 -3.21 19.44
N ASP A 45 -10.67 -3.92 18.44
CA ASP A 45 -10.24 -5.28 18.13
C ASP A 45 -8.75 -5.33 17.81
N SER A 46 -8.06 -6.36 18.28
CA SER A 46 -6.62 -6.56 18.07
C SER A 46 -6.28 -7.07 16.68
N PHE A 47 -7.28 -7.36 15.85
CA PHE A 47 -7.13 -7.94 14.52
C PHE A 47 -7.96 -7.19 13.49
N ILE A 48 -7.66 -7.44 12.22
CA ILE A 48 -8.52 -7.11 11.07
C ILE A 48 -8.88 -8.39 10.32
N THR A 49 -10.00 -8.38 9.61
CA THR A 49 -10.41 -9.48 8.75
C THR A 49 -10.00 -9.20 7.31
N VAL A 50 -9.29 -10.14 6.70
CA VAL A 50 -8.91 -10.05 5.28
C VAL A 50 -9.37 -11.27 4.51
N LYS A 51 -9.79 -11.03 3.27
CA LYS A 51 -10.17 -12.07 2.33
C LYS A 51 -8.94 -12.59 1.61
N THR A 52 -8.72 -13.89 1.66
CA THR A 52 -7.69 -14.55 0.87
C THR A 52 -8.27 -14.97 -0.47
N SER A 53 -7.50 -14.77 -1.55
CA SER A 53 -7.78 -15.39 -2.84
C SER A 53 -7.33 -16.85 -2.77
N GLY A 54 -8.08 -17.69 -2.06
CA GLY A 54 -7.76 -19.12 -1.95
C GLY A 54 -7.64 -19.75 -3.34
N SER A 55 -6.53 -20.45 -3.60
CA SER A 55 -6.29 -21.20 -4.84
C SER A 55 -7.34 -22.28 -5.13
N THR A 56 -8.17 -22.61 -4.13
CA THR A 56 -9.23 -23.63 -4.18
C THR A 56 -10.65 -23.05 -4.40
N GLY A 57 -10.78 -21.79 -4.84
CA GLY A 57 -12.00 -21.26 -5.45
C GLY A 57 -13.06 -20.61 -4.54
N LYS A 58 -12.96 -20.74 -3.21
CA LYS A 58 -13.80 -19.95 -2.27
C LYS A 58 -12.91 -19.07 -1.39
N PRO A 59 -13.07 -17.73 -1.45
CA PRO A 59 -12.36 -16.83 -0.54
C PRO A 59 -12.62 -17.21 0.92
N LYS A 60 -11.55 -17.27 1.73
CA LYS A 60 -11.66 -17.48 3.17
C LYS A 60 -11.32 -16.18 3.88
N ASP A 61 -12.10 -15.87 4.91
CA ASP A 61 -11.78 -14.80 5.84
C ASP A 61 -10.71 -15.32 6.81
N ILE A 62 -9.61 -14.58 6.93
CA ILE A 62 -8.58 -14.81 7.94
C ILE A 62 -8.48 -13.58 8.84
N GLN A 63 -8.13 -13.81 10.10
CA GLN A 63 -7.84 -12.74 11.05
C GLN A 63 -6.34 -12.50 11.11
N LEU A 64 -5.93 -11.26 10.92
CA LEU A 64 -4.54 -10.83 11.06
C LEU A 64 -4.41 -9.90 12.25
N GLN A 65 -3.53 -10.25 13.19
CA GLN A 65 -3.27 -9.40 14.36
C GLN A 65 -2.61 -8.09 13.92
N LYS A 66 -3.13 -6.96 14.41
CA LYS A 66 -2.64 -5.60 14.09
C LYS A 66 -1.16 -5.45 14.46
N GLU A 67 -0.71 -6.07 15.54
CA GLU A 67 0.71 -6.07 15.93
C GLU A 67 1.62 -6.67 14.85
N PHE A 68 1.22 -7.76 14.19
CA PHE A 68 2.02 -8.39 13.13
C PHE A 68 2.06 -7.55 11.87
N ILE A 69 0.96 -6.86 11.57
CA ILE A 69 0.86 -5.93 10.46
C ILE A 69 1.76 -4.70 10.69
N ILE A 70 1.75 -4.15 11.92
CA ILE A 70 2.63 -3.04 12.34
C ILE A 70 4.10 -3.48 12.27
N ASN A 71 4.44 -4.66 12.76
CA ASN A 71 5.80 -5.21 12.67
C ASN A 71 6.22 -5.39 11.19
N SER A 72 5.32 -5.85 10.32
CA SER A 72 5.55 -5.94 8.89
C SER A 72 5.81 -4.58 8.23
N ALA A 73 5.11 -3.52 8.68
CA ALA A 73 5.38 -2.16 8.26
C ALA A 73 6.80 -1.72 8.67
N PHE A 74 7.20 -1.90 9.93
CA PHE A 74 8.55 -1.57 10.40
C PHE A 74 9.65 -2.35 9.65
N THR A 75 9.46 -3.65 9.42
CA THR A 75 10.38 -4.47 8.62
C THR A 75 10.54 -3.92 7.20
N THR A 76 9.42 -3.54 6.56
CA THR A 76 9.47 -2.90 5.23
C THR A 76 10.24 -1.58 5.29
N GLY A 77 9.91 -0.71 6.24
CA GLY A 77 10.54 0.60 6.40
C GLY A 77 12.05 0.51 6.63
N HIS A 78 12.49 -0.43 7.48
CA HIS A 78 13.91 -0.66 7.76
C HIS A 78 14.65 -1.24 6.55
N PHE A 79 14.10 -2.27 5.90
CA PHE A 79 14.75 -2.94 4.77
C PHE A 79 14.97 -1.99 3.58
N PHE A 80 13.95 -1.20 3.22
CA PHE A 80 14.02 -0.29 2.08
C PHE A 80 14.53 1.11 2.44
N ASN A 81 14.83 1.36 3.72
CA ASN A 81 15.19 2.68 4.23
C ASN A 81 14.17 3.77 3.83
N VAL A 82 12.89 3.47 4.05
CA VAL A 82 11.73 4.33 3.74
C VAL A 82 10.98 4.62 5.04
N LEU A 83 11.36 5.72 5.67
CA LEU A 83 10.93 6.11 7.02
C LEU A 83 9.92 7.27 6.96
N GLU A 84 9.89 8.09 8.00
CA GLU A 84 9.04 9.28 8.07
C GLU A 84 9.23 10.21 6.85
N ASN A 85 8.14 10.83 6.41
CA ASN A 85 8.10 11.78 5.28
C ASN A 85 8.34 11.14 3.89
N THR A 86 8.47 9.81 3.80
CA THR A 86 8.49 9.08 2.54
C THR A 86 7.23 9.41 1.72
N THR A 87 7.41 9.77 0.45
CA THR A 87 6.28 9.90 -0.48
C THR A 87 5.95 8.56 -1.11
N ALA A 88 4.70 8.11 -1.00
CA ALA A 88 4.29 6.80 -1.48
C ALA A 88 3.03 6.86 -2.35
N LEU A 89 2.97 6.01 -3.37
CA LEU A 89 1.79 5.84 -4.22
C LEU A 89 1.14 4.48 -3.94
N CYS A 90 -0.14 4.48 -3.60
CA CYS A 90 -0.97 3.27 -3.55
C CYS A 90 -1.95 3.26 -4.73
N CYS A 91 -1.64 2.41 -5.70
CA CYS A 91 -2.52 2.10 -6.83
C CYS A 91 -3.12 0.68 -6.76
N LEU A 92 -3.11 0.09 -5.56
CA LEU A 92 -3.66 -1.23 -5.28
C LEU A 92 -5.00 -1.11 -4.56
N PRO A 93 -5.95 -2.01 -4.83
CA PRO A 93 -7.25 -1.99 -4.18
C PRO A 93 -7.15 -2.21 -2.66
N ILE A 94 -7.67 -1.26 -1.86
CA ILE A 94 -7.76 -1.34 -0.39
C ILE A 94 -8.65 -2.51 0.09
N ALA A 95 -9.48 -3.07 -0.78
CA ALA A 95 -10.22 -4.29 -0.46
C ALA A 95 -9.29 -5.47 -0.09
N PHE A 96 -8.08 -5.52 -0.66
CA PHE A 96 -7.12 -6.61 -0.49
C PHE A 96 -5.95 -6.22 0.42
N ILE A 97 -5.27 -7.22 0.98
CA ILE A 97 -4.15 -7.01 1.91
C ILE A 97 -3.05 -6.12 1.32
N ALA A 98 -2.79 -6.20 0.02
CA ALA A 98 -1.71 -5.44 -0.61
C ALA A 98 -1.96 -3.93 -0.57
N GLY A 99 -3.20 -3.50 -0.82
CA GLY A 99 -3.60 -2.10 -0.65
C GLY A 99 -3.65 -1.69 0.83
N LYS A 100 -4.25 -2.53 1.69
CA LYS A 100 -4.29 -2.30 3.15
C LYS A 100 -2.89 -2.08 3.73
N MET A 101 -1.92 -2.91 3.33
CA MET A 101 -0.54 -2.81 3.80
C MET A 101 0.14 -1.51 3.38
N MET A 102 -0.13 -0.97 2.18
CA MET A 102 0.38 0.34 1.78
C MET A 102 -0.16 1.45 2.69
N LEU A 103 -1.45 1.41 3.01
CA LEU A 103 -2.06 2.37 3.93
C LEU A 103 -1.52 2.23 5.35
N ILE A 104 -1.41 1.00 5.87
CA ILE A 104 -0.93 0.75 7.23
C ILE A 104 0.54 1.15 7.36
N ARG A 105 1.38 0.90 6.35
CA ARG A 105 2.77 1.40 6.32
C ARG A 105 2.80 2.90 6.47
N ALA A 106 1.98 3.61 5.69
CA ALA A 106 1.92 5.06 5.78
C ALA A 106 1.46 5.55 7.16
N LEU A 107 0.40 4.96 7.71
CA LEU A 107 -0.10 5.28 9.05
C LEU A 107 0.92 5.00 10.15
N THR A 108 1.71 3.93 10.01
CA THR A 108 2.68 3.47 11.01
C THR A 108 3.99 4.26 10.95
N LEU A 109 4.47 4.54 9.74
CA LEU A 109 5.79 5.11 9.49
C LEU A 109 5.75 6.61 9.19
N GLY A 110 4.58 7.24 9.13
CA GLY A 110 4.46 8.67 8.84
C GLY A 110 4.76 9.02 7.39
N TRP A 111 4.27 8.20 6.45
CA TRP A 111 4.43 8.49 5.03
C TRP A 111 3.38 9.50 4.54
N HIS A 112 3.71 10.17 3.44
CA HIS A 112 2.77 10.93 2.63
C HIS A 112 2.24 10.02 1.53
N LEU A 113 1.03 9.49 1.72
CA LEU A 113 0.44 8.50 0.82
C LEU A 113 -0.55 9.16 -0.13
N ASP A 114 -0.35 8.96 -1.42
CA ASP A 114 -1.37 9.24 -2.43
C ASP A 114 -2.07 7.93 -2.82
N ILE A 115 -3.39 7.89 -2.70
CA ILE A 115 -4.23 6.79 -3.14
C ILE A 115 -4.92 7.20 -4.44
N VAL A 116 -4.76 6.37 -5.46
CA VAL A 116 -5.43 6.52 -6.75
C VAL A 116 -6.36 5.34 -7.02
N LEU A 117 -7.32 5.54 -7.91
CA LEU A 117 -8.19 4.44 -8.33
C LEU A 117 -7.34 3.32 -8.95
N PRO A 118 -7.50 2.06 -8.49
CA PRO A 118 -6.76 0.94 -9.05
C PRO A 118 -7.08 0.79 -10.54
N SER A 119 -6.04 0.71 -11.36
CA SER A 119 -6.16 0.48 -12.80
C SER A 119 -5.01 -0.40 -13.29
N SER A 120 -5.12 -0.90 -14.52
CA SER A 120 -4.02 -1.59 -15.21
C SER A 120 -2.90 -0.64 -15.65
N GLU A 121 -3.15 0.67 -15.69
CA GLU A 121 -2.22 1.72 -16.13
C GLU A 121 -2.04 2.79 -15.03
N PRO A 122 -1.57 2.44 -13.82
CA PRO A 122 -1.63 3.33 -12.66
C PRO A 122 -0.79 4.61 -12.80
N LEU A 123 0.24 4.60 -13.64
CA LEU A 123 1.09 5.78 -13.89
C LEU A 123 0.65 6.63 -15.09
N LYS A 124 -0.45 6.29 -15.77
CA LYS A 124 -0.87 6.97 -17.02
C LYS A 124 -0.96 8.49 -16.86
N THR A 125 -1.63 8.94 -15.81
CA THR A 125 -1.85 10.36 -15.50
C THR A 125 -0.97 10.87 -14.36
N ILE A 126 0.01 10.09 -13.92
CA ILE A 126 0.93 10.46 -12.84
C ILE A 126 2.13 11.18 -13.43
N GLU A 127 2.48 12.29 -12.80
CA GLU A 127 3.66 13.12 -13.08
C GLU A 127 4.55 13.34 -11.85
N LYS A 128 3.99 13.12 -10.65
CA LYS A 128 4.70 13.22 -9.37
C LYS A 128 5.70 12.08 -9.20
N HIS A 129 6.87 12.40 -8.64
CA HIS A 129 7.85 11.42 -8.19
C HIS A 129 7.49 10.89 -6.80
N TYR A 130 7.69 9.60 -6.58
CA TYR A 130 7.47 8.91 -5.30
C TYR A 130 8.70 8.10 -4.90
N ASP A 131 8.96 8.07 -3.60
CA ASP A 131 10.01 7.24 -3.01
C ASP A 131 9.65 5.75 -3.06
N PHE A 132 8.36 5.42 -2.88
CA PHE A 132 7.90 4.04 -2.75
C PHE A 132 6.56 3.77 -3.42
N SER A 133 6.40 2.59 -4.02
CA SER A 133 5.11 2.10 -4.51
C SER A 133 5.05 0.57 -4.48
N ALA A 134 3.84 0.03 -4.60
CA ALA A 134 3.60 -1.40 -4.74
C ALA A 134 2.67 -1.66 -5.92
N MET A 135 3.02 -2.65 -6.76
CA MET A 135 2.27 -2.99 -7.97
C MET A 135 2.17 -4.50 -8.19
N VAL A 136 1.19 -4.92 -9.00
CA VAL A 136 1.14 -6.27 -9.57
C VAL A 136 1.85 -6.31 -10.94
N PRO A 137 2.34 -7.46 -11.44
CA PRO A 137 3.08 -7.55 -12.69
C PRO A 137 2.40 -6.86 -13.89
N LEU A 138 1.08 -6.98 -14.02
CA LEU A 138 0.31 -6.32 -15.09
C LEU A 138 0.47 -4.79 -15.07
N GLN A 139 0.40 -4.19 -13.87
CA GLN A 139 0.57 -2.75 -13.70
C GLN A 139 1.98 -2.29 -14.07
N VAL A 140 2.99 -3.11 -13.72
CA VAL A 140 4.40 -2.84 -14.05
C VAL A 140 4.63 -2.90 -15.56
N VAL A 141 4.10 -3.92 -16.24
CA VAL A 141 4.19 -4.08 -17.70
C VAL A 141 3.68 -2.83 -18.43
N ASN A 142 2.51 -2.33 -18.00
CA ASN A 142 1.85 -1.19 -18.61
C ASN A 142 2.45 0.16 -18.19
N SER A 143 3.22 0.18 -17.10
CA SER A 143 3.82 1.41 -16.55
C SER A 143 5.32 1.52 -16.83
N ILE A 144 5.93 0.58 -17.57
CA ILE A 144 7.40 0.47 -17.72
C ILE A 144 8.05 1.82 -18.05
N ASN A 145 7.46 2.56 -18.99
CA ASN A 145 8.02 3.80 -19.55
C ASN A 145 7.94 4.98 -18.57
N LYS A 146 7.17 4.84 -17.49
CA LYS A 146 6.99 5.84 -16.43
C LYS A 146 7.50 5.36 -15.08
N LEU A 147 8.10 4.18 -14.99
CA LEU A 147 8.60 3.67 -13.71
C LEU A 147 9.64 4.61 -13.09
N TYR A 148 10.38 5.39 -13.88
CA TYR A 148 11.33 6.41 -13.38
C TYR A 148 10.71 7.42 -12.39
N LEU A 149 9.39 7.55 -12.34
CA LEU A 149 8.67 8.33 -11.34
C LEU A 149 8.68 7.68 -9.95
N ILE A 150 8.99 6.39 -9.84
CA ILE A 150 9.04 5.62 -8.61
C ILE A 150 10.49 5.21 -8.33
N LYS A 151 11.02 5.60 -7.17
CA LYS A 151 12.40 5.27 -6.78
C LYS A 151 12.56 3.80 -6.37
N GLN A 152 11.68 3.31 -5.50
CA GLN A 152 11.66 1.91 -5.04
C GLN A 152 10.28 1.30 -5.26
N LEU A 153 10.24 0.10 -5.85
CA LEU A 153 9.00 -0.58 -6.22
C LEU A 153 9.02 -2.02 -5.72
N ILE A 154 8.01 -2.40 -4.94
CA ILE A 154 7.75 -3.82 -4.67
C ILE A 154 6.71 -4.37 -5.66
N ILE A 155 6.98 -5.55 -6.20
CA ILE A 155 6.14 -6.24 -7.17
C ILE A 155 5.66 -7.55 -6.56
N GLY A 156 4.34 -7.73 -6.44
CA GLY A 156 3.74 -8.90 -5.79
C GLY A 156 2.46 -9.38 -6.48
N GLY A 157 1.84 -10.42 -5.93
CA GLY A 157 0.54 -10.92 -6.40
C GLY A 157 0.57 -11.70 -7.72
N GLY A 158 1.74 -11.99 -8.28
CA GLY A 158 1.88 -12.82 -9.48
C GLY A 158 3.33 -13.09 -9.85
N VAL A 159 3.52 -14.06 -10.75
CA VAL A 159 4.84 -14.39 -11.28
C VAL A 159 5.34 -13.27 -12.19
N ILE A 160 6.58 -12.86 -12.01
CA ILE A 160 7.27 -11.91 -12.89
C ILE A 160 7.92 -12.71 -14.02
N SER A 161 7.44 -12.52 -15.26
CA SER A 161 8.00 -13.21 -16.43
C SER A 161 9.46 -12.82 -16.66
N TYR A 162 10.24 -13.72 -17.26
CA TYR A 162 11.62 -13.43 -17.66
C TYR A 162 11.72 -12.16 -18.53
N SER A 163 10.80 -11.99 -19.47
CA SER A 163 10.73 -10.79 -20.33
C SER A 163 10.52 -9.50 -19.54
N LEU A 164 9.71 -9.53 -18.47
CA LEU A 164 9.52 -8.38 -17.60
C LEU A 164 10.77 -8.11 -16.75
N GLN A 165 11.43 -9.16 -16.25
CA GLN A 165 12.69 -9.02 -15.50
C GLN A 165 13.78 -8.33 -16.32
N GLN A 166 13.92 -8.68 -17.61
CA GLN A 166 14.87 -8.03 -18.53
C GLN A 166 14.57 -6.55 -18.70
N ARG A 167 13.32 -6.19 -18.98
CA ARG A 167 12.88 -4.78 -19.12
C ARG A 167 13.10 -3.97 -17.84
N LEU A 168 12.97 -4.59 -16.67
CA LEU A 168 13.22 -3.94 -15.39
C LEU A 168 14.70 -3.65 -15.13
N GLN A 169 15.64 -4.27 -15.85
CA GLN A 169 17.07 -3.92 -15.77
C GLN A 169 17.38 -2.59 -16.48
N GLU A 170 16.47 -2.12 -17.34
CA GLU A 170 16.68 -0.92 -18.17
C GLU A 170 16.08 0.36 -17.56
N VAL A 171 15.39 0.25 -16.41
CA VAL A 171 14.79 1.39 -15.71
C VAL A 171 15.61 1.80 -14.50
N SER A 172 15.52 3.07 -14.10
CA SER A 172 16.22 3.60 -12.92
C SER A 172 15.59 3.18 -11.59
N THR A 173 14.38 2.61 -11.61
CA THR A 173 13.63 2.16 -10.44
C THR A 173 14.25 0.91 -9.82
N HIS A 174 14.43 0.93 -8.50
CA HIS A 174 14.83 -0.26 -7.76
C HIS A 174 13.62 -1.17 -7.56
N ALA A 175 13.48 -2.19 -8.40
CA ALA A 175 12.36 -3.11 -8.40
C ALA A 175 12.68 -4.40 -7.63
N PHE A 176 11.79 -4.78 -6.71
CA PHE A 176 11.94 -5.96 -5.85
C PHE A 176 10.75 -6.89 -6.02
N ALA A 177 11.03 -8.15 -6.36
CA ALA A 177 10.01 -9.19 -6.33
C ALA A 177 9.69 -9.56 -4.89
N THR A 178 8.41 -9.68 -4.56
CA THR A 178 7.96 -10.08 -3.22
C THR A 178 7.21 -11.39 -3.30
N TYR A 179 7.46 -12.26 -2.31
CA TYR A 179 6.69 -13.47 -2.08
C TYR A 179 5.99 -13.35 -0.72
N GLY A 180 4.68 -13.53 -0.72
CA GLY A 180 3.87 -13.44 0.48
C GLY A 180 2.60 -14.26 0.33
N MET A 181 2.15 -14.83 1.43
CA MET A 181 0.87 -15.55 1.52
C MET A 181 0.05 -14.92 2.64
N THR A 182 -1.25 -14.83 2.42
CA THR A 182 -2.25 -14.48 3.45
C THR A 182 -2.72 -15.73 4.16
#